data_AF-A0A0I9VJA7-F1
#
_entry.id   AF-A0A0I9VJA7-F1
#
_cell.length_a   1.000
_cell.length_b   1.000
_cell.length_c   1.000
_cell.angle_alpha   90.00
_cell.angle_beta   90.00
_cell.angle_gamma   90.00
#
_symmetry.space_group_name_H-M   'P 1'
#
loop_
_entity.id
_entity.type
_entity.pdbx_description
1 polymer ?
#
loop_
_entity_poly.entity_id
_entity_poly.type
_entity_poly.pdbx_seq_one_letter_code
_entity_poly.pdbx_strand_id
1 'polypeptide(L)' 'MRTMNISLPDSLKVFVEERVAQGGYGTSSEYVRELIRKDQDRAALRRLVLEGAASPPAAPADDAYFDGLRARIRHRRTG' A
#
# COMPACT_ATOMS: atom_id res chain seq x y z
N MET A 1 19.96 -11.01 9.52
CA MET A 1 18.73 -10.34 10.01
C MET A 1 19.06 -9.66 11.34
N ARG A 2 18.59 -8.44 11.60
CA ARG A 2 18.71 -7.80 12.93
C ARG A 2 17.48 -8.16 13.76
N THR A 3 17.66 -8.46 15.04
CA THR A 3 16.59 -8.80 15.97
C THR A 3 16.01 -7.53 16.62
N MET A 4 14.71 -7.56 16.90
CA MET A 4 14.00 -6.50 17.62
C MET A 4 13.14 -7.16 18.70
N ASN A 5 13.36 -6.76 19.95
CA ASN A 5 12.60 -7.26 21.10
C ASN A 5 11.48 -6.28 21.43
N ILE A 6 10.27 -6.78 21.63
CA ILE A 6 9.09 -5.98 21.93
C ILE A 6 8.39 -6.60 23.14
N SER A 7 8.20 -5.82 24.20
CA SER A 7 7.36 -6.20 25.34
C SER A 7 5.93 -5.77 25.06
N LEU A 8 4.98 -6.69 25.24
CA LEU A 8 3.56 -6.46 25.05
C LEU A 8 2.80 -6.76 26.34
N PRO A 9 1.77 -5.97 26.71
CA PRO A 9 0.79 -6.40 27.69
C PRO A 9 0.12 -7.71 27.26
N ASP A 10 -0.35 -8.49 28.24
CA ASP A 10 -0.96 -9.81 27.99
C ASP A 10 -2.11 -9.76 26.98
N SER A 11 -2.94 -8.70 27.03
CA SER A 11 -4.03 -8.51 26.07
C SER A 11 -3.56 -8.42 24.62
N LEU A 12 -2.46 -7.73 24.36
CA LEU A 12 -1.90 -7.61 23.01
C LEU A 12 -1.18 -8.90 22.59
N LYS A 13 -0.57 -9.62 23.53
CA LYS A 13 0.02 -10.92 23.25
C LYS A 13 -1.04 -11.92 22.78
N VAL A 14 -2.14 -12.04 23.54
CA VAL A 14 -3.27 -12.93 23.21
C VAL A 14 -3.84 -12.58 21.84
N PHE A 15 -4.06 -11.29 21.57
CA PHE A 15 -4.52 -10.83 20.26
C PHE A 15 -3.57 -11.27 19.14
N VAL A 16 -2.25 -11.08 19.29
CA VAL A 16 -1.28 -11.51 18.28
C VAL A 16 -1.32 -13.03 18.07
N GLU A 17 -1.41 -13.81 19.13
CA GLU A 17 -1.49 -15.27 19.06
C GLU A 17 -2.74 -15.75 18.31
N GLU A 18 -3.90 -15.13 18.55
CA GLU A 18 -5.13 -15.40 17.81
C GLU A 18 -4.98 -15.08 16.32
N ARG A 19 -4.34 -13.95 15.99
CA ARG A 19 -4.09 -13.56 14.60
C ARG A 19 -3.13 -14.51 13.91
N VAL A 20 -2.14 -15.04 14.60
CA VAL A 20 -1.22 -16.07 14.08
C VAL A 20 -1.99 -17.36 13.81
N ALA A 21 -2.80 -17.84 14.76
CA ALA A 21 -3.57 -19.07 14.65
C ALA A 21 -4.62 -19.01 13.51
N GLN A 22 -5.29 -17.88 13.33
CA GLN A 22 -6.34 -17.71 12.31
C GLN A 22 -5.79 -17.27 10.94
N GLY A 23 -4.67 -16.55 10.93
CA GLY A 23 -4.20 -15.80 9.77
C GLY A 23 -3.16 -16.53 8.90
N GLY A 24 -2.85 -17.79 9.20
CA GLY A 24 -1.86 -18.58 8.46
C GLY A 24 -0.41 -18.13 8.64
N TYR A 25 -0.12 -17.36 9.69
CA TYR A 25 1.25 -16.97 10.02
C TYR A 25 1.93 -18.10 10.80
N GLY A 26 3.22 -18.33 10.56
CA GLY A 26 4.01 -19.32 11.28
C GLY A 26 4.52 -18.83 12.63
N THR A 27 4.66 -17.51 12.82
CA THR A 27 5.16 -16.91 14.09
C THR A 27 4.58 -15.51 14.34
N SER A 28 4.60 -15.07 15.60
CA SER A 28 4.26 -13.68 15.98
C SER A 28 5.15 -12.65 15.29
N SER A 29 6.44 -12.94 15.13
CA SER A 29 7.39 -12.08 14.41
C SER A 29 7.02 -11.92 12.94
N GLU A 30 6.46 -12.94 12.32
CA GLU A 30 5.96 -12.87 10.94
C GLU A 30 4.74 -11.97 10.83
N TYR A 31 3.77 -12.15 11.73
CA TYR A 31 2.61 -11.28 11.80
C TYR A 31 3.00 -9.80 11.97
N VAL A 32 3.91 -9.51 12.89
CA VAL A 32 4.40 -8.15 13.12
C VAL A 32 5.13 -7.58 11.90
N ARG A 33 5.97 -8.37 11.22
CA ARG A 33 6.63 -7.93 9.96
C ARG A 33 5.61 -7.59 8.88
N GLU A 34 4.51 -8.33 8.80
CA GLU A 34 3.46 -8.06 7.83
C GLU A 34 2.65 -6.81 8.18
N LEU A 35 2.37 -6.58 9.48
CA LEU A 35 1.78 -5.32 9.92
C LEU A 35 2.65 -4.11 9.57
N ILE A 36 3.97 -4.22 9.73
CA ILE A 36 4.92 -3.15 9.36
C ILE A 36 4.85 -2.87 7.85
N ARG A 37 4.82 -3.91 7.00
CA ARG A 37 4.69 -3.73 5.55
C ARG A 37 3.39 -3.03 5.18
N LYS A 38 2.26 -3.47 5.75
CA LYS A 38 0.96 -2.83 5.54
C LYS A 38 0.93 -1.36 5.99
N ASP A 39 1.63 -1.05 7.08
CA ASP A 39 1.76 0.35 7.54
C ASP A 39 2.60 1.19 6.57
N GLN A 40 3.71 0.65 6.08
CA GLN A 40 4.53 1.29 5.06
C GLN A 40 3.75 1.55 3.76
N ASP A 41 2.98 0.56 3.29
CA ASP A 41 2.14 0.69 2.09
C ASP A 41 1.07 1.77 2.28
N ARG A 42 0.41 1.79 3.44
CA ARG A 42 -0.58 2.82 3.78
C ARG A 42 0.05 4.21 3.84
N ALA A 43 1.24 4.33 4.43
CA ALA A 43 1.96 5.60 4.49
C ALA A 43 2.38 6.07 3.09
N ALA A 44 2.84 5.16 2.23
CA ALA A 44 3.20 5.46 0.85
C ALA A 44 1.99 5.91 0.03
N LEU A 45 0.86 5.20 0.14
CA LEU A 45 -0.40 5.58 -0.52
C LEU A 45 -0.88 6.95 -0.04
N ARG A 46 -0.88 7.18 1.28
CA ARG A 46 -1.28 8.47 1.85
C ARG A 46 -0.44 9.61 1.28
N ARG A 47 0.88 9.42 1.15
CA ARG A 47 1.76 10.42 0.55
C ARG A 47 1.37 10.73 -0.89
N LEU A 48 1.12 9.71 -1.72
CA LEU A 48 0.73 9.89 -3.12
C LEU A 48 -0.61 10.63 -3.26
N VAL A 49 -1.58 10.31 -2.40
CA VAL A 49 -2.89 11.00 -2.40
C VAL A 49 -2.72 12.48 -2.05
N LEU A 50 -1.89 12.80 -1.05
CA LEU A 50 -1.63 14.18 -0.67
C LEU A 50 -0.86 14.95 -1.75
N GLU A 51 0.10 14.30 -2.41
CA GLU A 51 0.82 14.87 -3.55
C GLU A 51 -0.14 15.17 -4.71
N GLY A 52 -1.02 14.23 -5.05
CA GLY A 52 -2.05 14.43 -6.08
C GLY A 52 -3.06 15.52 -5.71
N ALA A 53 -3.40 15.67 -4.42
CA ALA A 53 -4.29 16.74 -3.95
C ALA A 53 -3.62 18.13 -3.96
N ALA A 54 -2.30 18.20 -3.75
CA ALA A 54 -1.51 19.43 -3.85
C ALA A 54 -1.19 19.81 -5.32
N SER A 55 -1.24 18.81 -6.21
CA SER A 55 -1.77 18.88 -7.57
C SER A 55 -2.33 20.20 -8.11
N PRO A 56 -1.75 20.92 -9.09
CA PRO A 56 -2.58 21.79 -9.93
C PRO A 56 -3.72 20.97 -10.57
N PRO A 57 -4.95 21.52 -10.66
CA PRO A 57 -6.05 20.83 -11.32
C PRO A 57 -5.70 20.50 -12.76
N ALA A 58 -5.92 19.25 -13.15
CA ALA A 58 -5.83 18.84 -14.54
C ALA A 58 -7.04 19.35 -15.33
N ALA A 59 -6.91 19.39 -16.66
CA ALA A 59 -8.07 19.54 -17.53
C ALA A 59 -9.06 18.37 -17.31
N PRO A 60 -10.37 18.57 -17.57
CA PRO A 60 -11.36 17.51 -17.46
C PRO A 60 -10.94 16.25 -18.24
N ALA A 61 -11.10 15.09 -17.61
CA ALA A 61 -10.91 13.80 -18.26
C ALA A 61 -12.17 13.43 -19.07
N ASP A 62 -12.39 14.16 -20.17
CA ASP A 62 -13.52 13.98 -21.08
C ASP A 62 -13.20 13.00 -22.23
N ASP A 63 -14.16 12.82 -23.14
CA ASP A 63 -13.99 11.90 -24.27
C ASP A 63 -12.79 12.27 -25.16
N ALA A 64 -12.57 13.58 -25.40
CA ALA A 64 -11.46 14.07 -26.19
C ALA A 64 -10.10 13.78 -25.53
N TYR A 65 -10.01 13.93 -24.20
CA TYR A 65 -8.84 13.53 -23.42
C TYR A 65 -8.50 12.05 -23.64
N PHE A 66 -9.50 11.16 -23.51
CA PHE A 66 -9.27 9.73 -23.67
C PHE A 66 -9.01 9.30 -25.12
N ASP A 67 -9.61 9.96 -26.10
CA ASP A 67 -9.31 9.73 -27.52
C ASP A 67 -7.88 10.11 -27.87
N GLY A 68 -7.42 11.27 -27.40
CA GLY A 68 -6.02 11.69 -27.53
C GLY A 68 -5.05 10.70 -26.86
N LEU A 69 -5.40 10.20 -25.67
CA LEU A 69 -4.60 9.20 -24.97
C LEU A 69 -4.49 7.88 -25.77
N ARG A 70 -5.60 7.38 -26.31
CA ARG A 70 -5.63 6.17 -27.16
C ARG A 70 -4.84 6.35 -28.46
N ALA A 71 -4.97 7.51 -29.11
CA ALA A 71 -4.20 7.83 -30.32
C ALA A 71 -2.68 7.79 -30.06
N ARG A 72 -2.22 8.40 -28.96
CA ARG A 72 -0.81 8.37 -28.55
C ARG A 72 -0.28 6.96 -28.30
N ILE A 73 -1.05 6.10 -27.63
CA ILE A 73 -0.64 4.70 -27.35
C ILE A 73 -0.52 3.92 -28.67
N ARG A 74 -1.48 4.08 -29.59
CA ARG A 74 -1.44 3.42 -30.91
C ARG A 74 -0.21 3.85 -31.70
N HIS A 75 0.11 5.14 -31.74
CA HIS A 75 1.27 5.67 -32.44
C HIS A 75 2.61 5.14 -31.88
N ARG A 76 2.71 4.89 -30.57
CA ARG A 76 3.92 4.29 -29.97
C ARG A 76 4.12 2.82 -30.27
N ARG A 77 3.09 2.09 -30.69
CA ARG A 77 3.16 0.65 -31.01
C ARG A 77 3.50 0.38 -32.46
N THR A 78 3.35 1.38 -33.33
CA THR A 78 3.58 1.30 -34.77
C THR A 78 4.89 1.94 -35.23
N GLY A 79 5.71 2.42 -34.29
CA GLY A 79 7.03 2.98 -34.54
C GLY A 79 8.12 2.24 -33.78
#